data_AF-A0AAU4KUK4-F1
#
_entry.id   AF-A0AAU4KUK4-F1
#
_cell.length_a   1.000
_cell.length_b   1.000
_cell.length_c   1.000
_cell.angle_alpha   90.00
_cell.angle_beta   90.00
_cell.angle_gamma   90.00
#
_symmetry.space_group_name_H-M   'P 1'
#
loop_
_entity.id
_entity.type
_entity.pdbx_description
1 polymer ?
#
loop_
_entity_poly.entity_id
_entity_poly.type
_entity_poly.pdbx_seq_one_letter_code
_entity_poly.pdbx_strand_id
1 'polypeptide(L)'
;MHRGDFAKWTRRFEDERERRRAQGDPDWGRSATLHPAVWAGIQRFQVGEDGDGANLVGKADQAGDADYAQAVRLFVAEEQNHARLLARLLTAGGIPTLTGHWSDAAFVRLRRLMGLRMELLVLMIAEVVALRYYRALRDGTDDSLTTEVAGRILSDEQRHVPFHCERLHASLAELPHATRRPVMALWRLLLLAVSLVVAADHGPALRRLGIGRLRFVVDVMTLSREVVSDVLVPRPDAWTGAS
;
A
#
# COMPACT_ATOMS: atom_id res chain seq x y z
N MET A 1 -8.82 23.10 9.30
CA MET A 1 -7.59 22.32 9.14
C MET A 1 -6.49 23.09 9.86
N HIS A 2 -5.91 22.55 10.94
CA HIS A 2 -4.81 23.25 11.60
C HIS A 2 -3.57 23.14 10.70
N ARG A 3 -2.98 24.29 10.40
CA ARG A 3 -1.76 24.42 9.61
C ARG A 3 -0.64 23.75 10.44
N GLY A 4 -0.07 22.63 9.97
CA GLY A 4 1.07 21.96 10.62
C GLY A 4 0.87 20.47 11.02
N ASP A 5 -0.31 19.88 10.89
CA ASP A 5 -0.52 18.46 11.27
C ASP A 5 0.23 17.49 10.35
N PHE A 6 0.37 17.83 9.06
CA PHE A 6 1.08 17.00 8.08
C PHE A 6 2.58 17.24 7.99
N ALA A 7 3.13 18.31 8.59
CA ALA A 7 4.57 18.57 8.60
C ALA A 7 5.37 17.41 9.22
N LYS A 8 4.78 16.72 10.21
CA LYS A 8 5.38 15.52 10.82
C LYS A 8 5.50 14.36 9.81
N TRP A 9 4.51 14.22 8.93
CA TRP A 9 4.51 13.21 7.87
C TRP A 9 5.52 13.55 6.80
N THR A 10 5.59 14.82 6.38
CA THR A 10 6.61 15.31 5.46
C THR A 10 8.01 14.97 5.96
N ARG A 11 8.33 15.33 7.22
CA ARG A 11 9.62 14.98 7.84
C ARG A 11 9.86 13.48 7.87
N ARG A 12 8.88 12.68 8.27
CA ARG A 12 9.02 11.21 8.34
C ARG A 12 9.34 10.59 6.97
N PHE A 13 8.73 11.08 5.90
CA PHE A 13 9.04 10.65 4.54
C PHE A 13 10.41 11.15 4.05
N GLU A 14 10.83 12.34 4.45
CA GLU A 14 12.17 12.86 4.16
C GLU A 14 13.27 12.05 4.84
N ASP A 15 13.09 11.77 6.14
CA ASP A 15 13.98 10.93 6.94
C ASP A 15 14.10 9.52 6.31
N GLU A 16 12.97 8.94 5.87
CA GLU A 16 12.96 7.65 5.20
C GLU A 16 13.70 7.68 3.86
N ARG A 17 13.48 8.72 3.06
CA ARG A 17 14.20 8.92 1.79
C ARG A 17 15.70 9.01 2.02
N GLU A 18 16.15 9.69 3.07
CA GLU A 18 17.55 9.82 3.44
C GLU A 18 18.13 8.49 3.94
N ARG A 19 17.40 7.78 4.80
CA ARG A 19 17.74 6.43 5.26
C ARG A 19 17.92 5.48 4.07
N ARG A 20 16.97 5.46 3.13
CA ARG A 20 17.02 4.62 1.92
C ARG A 20 18.22 4.97 1.03
N ARG A 21 18.54 6.26 0.87
CA ARG A 21 19.73 6.71 0.14
C ARG A 21 21.02 6.23 0.80
N ALA A 22 21.11 6.29 2.12
CA ALA A 22 22.27 5.83 2.87
C ALA A 22 22.41 4.29 2.85
N GLN A 23 21.30 3.56 2.93
CA GLN A 23 21.29 2.10 2.87
C GLN A 23 21.67 1.56 1.47
N GLY A 24 21.31 2.29 0.41
CA GLY A 24 21.51 1.85 -0.96
C GLY A 24 20.53 0.74 -1.38
N ASP A 25 20.72 0.24 -2.60
CA ASP A 25 19.91 -0.83 -3.16
C ASP A 25 20.27 -2.22 -2.60
N PRO A 26 19.33 -3.20 -2.64
CA PRO A 26 19.68 -4.60 -2.44
C PRO A 26 20.80 -5.04 -3.40
N ASP A 27 21.58 -6.05 -3.01
CA ASP A 27 22.54 -6.67 -3.92
C ASP A 27 21.81 -7.43 -5.03
N TRP A 28 21.68 -6.76 -6.19
CA TRP A 28 21.08 -7.29 -7.42
C TRP A 28 21.99 -8.27 -8.17
N GLY A 29 23.23 -8.50 -7.71
CA GLY A 29 24.08 -9.58 -8.21
C GLY A 29 23.60 -10.97 -7.78
N ARG A 30 22.74 -11.05 -6.75
CA ARG A 30 22.08 -12.28 -6.33
C ARG A 30 20.98 -12.66 -7.30
N SER A 31 20.93 -13.93 -7.68
CA SER A 31 19.75 -14.51 -8.34
C SER A 31 18.64 -14.77 -7.33
N ALA A 32 17.39 -14.63 -7.75
CA ALA A 32 16.24 -15.06 -6.96
C ALA A 32 15.60 -16.32 -7.54
N THR A 33 15.26 -17.30 -6.72
CA THR A 33 14.57 -18.53 -7.17
C THR A 33 13.29 -18.75 -6.39
N LEU A 34 12.16 -18.54 -7.05
CA LEU A 34 10.83 -18.74 -6.47
C LEU A 34 10.00 -19.69 -7.31
N HIS A 35 8.94 -20.24 -6.69
CA HIS A 35 7.95 -21.02 -7.41
C HIS A 35 7.23 -20.15 -8.45
N PRO A 36 6.91 -20.65 -9.67
CA PRO A 36 6.28 -19.85 -10.74
C PRO A 36 5.01 -19.12 -10.33
N ALA A 37 4.19 -19.73 -9.46
CA ALA A 37 3.01 -19.08 -8.90
C ALA A 37 3.33 -17.80 -8.10
N VAL A 38 4.44 -17.80 -7.35
CA VAL A 38 4.89 -16.62 -6.59
C VAL A 38 5.37 -15.53 -7.53
N TRP A 39 6.12 -15.90 -8.58
CA TRP A 39 6.51 -14.95 -9.62
C TRP A 39 5.31 -14.27 -10.29
N ALA A 40 4.29 -15.05 -10.64
CA ALA A 40 3.07 -14.52 -11.21
C ALA A 40 2.36 -13.53 -10.26
N GLY A 41 2.44 -13.75 -8.94
CA GLY A 41 1.95 -12.80 -7.94
C GLY A 41 2.75 -11.50 -7.93
N ILE A 42 4.08 -11.60 -7.88
CA ILE A 42 4.99 -10.44 -7.87
C ILE A 42 4.77 -9.57 -9.12
N GLN A 43 4.61 -10.20 -10.28
CA GLN A 43 4.31 -9.49 -11.53
C GLN A 43 3.03 -8.63 -11.44
N ARG A 44 1.96 -9.14 -10.83
CA ARG A 44 0.70 -8.40 -10.70
C ARG A 44 0.82 -7.25 -9.71
N PHE A 45 1.47 -7.48 -8.56
CA PHE A 45 1.73 -6.42 -7.60
C PHE A 45 2.62 -5.32 -8.20
N GLN A 46 3.63 -5.68 -9.00
CA GLN A 46 4.48 -4.70 -9.69
C GLN A 46 3.68 -3.75 -10.60
N VAL A 47 2.68 -4.25 -11.33
CA VAL A 47 1.80 -3.41 -12.17
C VAL A 47 0.92 -2.52 -11.29
N GLY A 48 0.46 -3.02 -10.15
CA GLY A 48 -0.30 -2.25 -9.16
C GLY A 48 0.47 -1.03 -8.64
N GLU A 49 1.77 -1.19 -8.36
CA GLU A 49 2.63 -0.11 -7.84
C GLU A 49 3.09 0.88 -8.91
N ASP A 50 2.98 0.57 -10.22
CA ASP A 50 3.49 1.40 -11.33
C ASP A 50 2.62 2.64 -11.65
N GLY A 51 1.89 3.14 -10.65
CA GLY A 51 1.04 4.31 -10.77
C GLY A 51 1.85 5.62 -10.78
N ASP A 52 1.62 6.49 -11.77
CA ASP A 52 2.29 7.81 -11.87
C ASP A 52 2.01 8.78 -10.69
N GLY A 53 0.98 8.52 -9.87
CA GLY A 53 0.56 9.36 -8.74
C GLY A 53 0.06 10.77 -9.09
N ALA A 54 0.07 11.18 -10.36
CA ALA A 54 -0.14 12.57 -10.77
C ALA A 54 -1.53 13.11 -10.38
N ASN A 55 -2.55 12.25 -10.47
CA ASN A 55 -3.91 12.62 -10.10
C ASN A 55 -4.06 12.84 -8.57
N LEU A 56 -3.42 12.00 -7.77
CA LEU A 56 -3.42 12.13 -6.31
C LEU A 56 -2.69 13.41 -5.88
N VAL A 57 -1.55 13.72 -6.50
CA VAL A 57 -0.80 14.97 -6.28
C VAL A 57 -1.67 16.19 -6.61
N GLY A 58 -2.30 16.22 -7.78
CA GLY A 58 -3.17 17.34 -8.18
C GLY A 58 -4.33 17.57 -7.23
N LYS A 59 -4.95 16.50 -6.71
CA LYS A 59 -6.01 16.61 -5.69
C LYS A 59 -5.48 17.01 -4.31
N ALA A 60 -4.25 16.63 -3.98
CA ALA A 60 -3.59 17.06 -2.76
C ALA A 60 -3.26 18.55 -2.78
N ASP A 61 -2.79 19.09 -3.91
CA ASP A 61 -2.57 20.52 -4.10
C ASP A 61 -3.90 21.29 -3.96
N GLN A 62 -4.98 20.80 -4.57
CA GLN A 62 -6.32 21.41 -4.46
C GLN A 62 -6.89 21.39 -3.04
N ALA A 63 -6.41 20.50 -2.17
CA ALA A 63 -6.83 20.46 -0.78
C ALA A 63 -6.28 21.62 0.07
N GLY A 64 -5.29 22.37 -0.44
CA GLY A 64 -4.82 23.61 0.17
C GLY A 64 -3.92 23.46 1.40
N ASP A 65 -3.41 22.26 1.69
CA ASP A 65 -2.38 22.01 2.69
C ASP A 65 -1.06 21.68 2.00
N ALA A 66 -0.09 22.60 2.11
CA ALA A 66 1.22 22.47 1.49
C ALA A 66 2.04 21.32 2.07
N ASP A 67 1.94 21.04 3.37
CA ASP A 67 2.67 19.95 4.02
C ASP A 67 2.10 18.62 3.56
N TYR A 68 0.77 18.50 3.50
CA TYR A 68 0.11 17.31 2.96
C TYR A 68 0.48 17.07 1.48
N ALA A 69 0.43 18.11 0.64
CA ALA A 69 0.80 17.99 -0.76
C ALA A 69 2.26 17.55 -0.93
N GLN A 70 3.17 18.05 -0.09
CA GLN A 70 4.55 17.61 -0.08
C GLN A 70 4.70 16.16 0.38
N ALA A 71 4.01 15.76 1.45
CA ALA A 71 4.01 14.37 1.93
C ALA A 71 3.48 13.41 0.84
N VAL A 72 2.41 13.79 0.13
CA VAL A 72 1.88 13.00 -1.01
C VAL A 72 2.90 12.85 -2.13
N ARG A 73 3.66 13.89 -2.47
CA ARG A 73 4.72 13.80 -3.49
C ARG A 73 5.83 12.83 -3.05
N LEU A 74 6.20 12.85 -1.77
CA LEU A 74 7.20 11.93 -1.23
C LEU A 74 6.68 10.49 -1.21
N PHE A 75 5.44 10.28 -0.76
CA PHE A 75 4.73 9.00 -0.83
C PHE A 75 4.74 8.43 -2.26
N VAL A 76 4.33 9.21 -3.27
CA VAL A 76 4.34 8.77 -4.67
C VAL A 76 5.75 8.36 -5.13
N ALA A 77 6.80 9.02 -4.64
CA ALA A 77 8.17 8.61 -4.95
C ALA A 77 8.57 7.28 -4.25
N GLU A 78 7.98 6.95 -3.10
CA GLU A 78 8.16 5.64 -2.44
C GLU A 78 7.46 4.52 -3.24
N GLU A 79 6.22 4.75 -3.67
CA GLU A 79 5.45 3.82 -4.51
C GLU A 79 6.17 3.50 -5.84
N GLN A 80 6.69 4.54 -6.51
CA GLN A 80 7.51 4.37 -7.72
C GLN A 80 8.78 3.58 -7.43
N ASN A 81 9.35 3.74 -6.23
CA ASN A 81 10.48 2.94 -5.80
C ASN A 81 10.08 1.47 -5.55
N HIS A 82 8.88 1.17 -5.04
CA HIS A 82 8.39 -0.21 -4.92
C HIS A 82 8.27 -0.89 -6.26
N ALA A 83 7.63 -0.22 -7.24
CA ALA A 83 7.54 -0.72 -8.61
C ALA A 83 8.93 -1.04 -9.20
N ARG A 84 9.91 -0.15 -8.97
CA ARG A 84 11.32 -0.36 -9.36
C ARG A 84 11.95 -1.56 -8.67
N LEU A 85 11.76 -1.72 -7.36
CA LEU A 85 12.30 -2.86 -6.59
C LEU A 85 11.73 -4.18 -7.10
N LEU A 86 10.42 -4.25 -7.35
CA LEU A 86 9.76 -5.44 -7.87
C LEU A 86 10.21 -5.77 -9.30
N ALA A 87 10.35 -4.76 -10.16
CA ALA A 87 10.87 -4.96 -11.52
C ALA A 87 12.31 -5.52 -11.52
N ARG A 88 13.16 -5.04 -10.60
CA ARG A 88 14.51 -5.60 -10.44
C ARG A 88 14.52 -7.00 -9.83
N LEU A 89 13.62 -7.29 -8.89
CA LEU A 89 13.45 -8.64 -8.35
C LEU A 89 13.02 -9.63 -9.43
N LEU A 90 12.07 -9.24 -10.30
CA LEU A 90 11.66 -10.02 -11.45
C LEU A 90 12.84 -10.28 -12.41
N THR A 91 13.63 -9.25 -12.68
CA THR A 91 14.85 -9.37 -13.50
C THR A 91 15.85 -10.36 -12.88
N ALA A 92 16.07 -10.30 -11.57
CA ALA A 92 16.94 -11.24 -10.85
C ALA A 92 16.45 -12.69 -10.86
N GLY A 93 15.14 -12.90 -11.06
CA GLY A 93 14.53 -14.22 -11.28
C GLY A 93 14.43 -14.63 -12.76
N GLY A 94 14.90 -13.80 -13.70
CA GLY A 94 14.76 -14.04 -15.14
C GLY A 94 13.30 -13.95 -15.64
N ILE A 95 12.43 -13.25 -14.90
CA ILE A 95 11.01 -13.10 -15.22
C ILE A 95 10.77 -11.70 -15.79
N PRO A 96 10.05 -11.55 -16.92
CA PRO A 96 9.71 -10.23 -17.44
C PRO A 96 8.66 -9.52 -16.58
N THR A 97 8.62 -8.20 -16.62
CA THR A 97 7.46 -7.45 -16.10
C THR A 97 6.24 -7.66 -16.99
N LEU A 98 5.06 -7.45 -16.43
CA LEU A 98 3.85 -7.41 -17.23
C LEU A 98 3.68 -6.01 -17.81
N THR A 99 3.28 -5.91 -19.08
CA THR A 99 3.02 -4.63 -19.76
C THR A 99 1.68 -3.99 -19.36
N GLY A 100 1.03 -4.52 -18.33
CA GLY A 100 -0.26 -4.09 -17.80
C GLY A 100 -1.33 -5.19 -17.80
N HIS A 101 -2.19 -5.19 -16.79
CA HIS A 101 -3.47 -5.88 -16.82
C HIS A 101 -4.62 -4.89 -17.04
N TRP A 102 -5.59 -5.27 -17.87
CA TRP A 102 -6.73 -4.42 -18.22
C TRP A 102 -7.61 -4.05 -17.02
N SER A 103 -7.64 -4.90 -15.98
CA SER A 103 -8.31 -4.63 -14.71
C SER A 103 -7.69 -3.44 -13.98
N ASP A 104 -6.37 -3.29 -14.08
CA ASP A 104 -5.61 -2.26 -13.37
C ASP A 104 -5.83 -0.90 -14.03
N ALA A 105 -5.87 -0.87 -15.37
CA ALA A 105 -6.25 0.33 -16.12
C ALA A 105 -7.68 0.81 -15.80
N ALA A 106 -8.64 -0.12 -15.64
CA ALA A 106 -10.02 0.22 -15.28
C ALA A 106 -10.14 0.72 -13.84
N PHE A 107 -9.44 0.08 -12.88
CA PHE A 107 -9.40 0.48 -11.48
C PHE A 107 -8.75 1.86 -11.30
N VAL A 108 -7.62 2.09 -11.97
CA VAL A 108 -6.91 3.37 -11.99
C VAL A 108 -7.79 4.46 -12.62
N ARG A 109 -8.47 4.18 -13.73
CA ARG A 109 -9.33 5.16 -14.41
C ARG A 109 -10.57 5.50 -13.57
N LEU A 110 -11.18 4.53 -12.90
CA LEU A 110 -12.30 4.76 -11.98
C LEU A 110 -11.86 5.62 -10.79
N ARG A 111 -10.71 5.33 -10.19
CA ARG A 111 -10.13 6.10 -9.07
C ARG A 111 -9.87 7.56 -9.44
N ARG A 112 -9.30 7.80 -10.62
CA ARG A 112 -8.90 9.15 -11.10
C ARG A 112 -10.07 10.11 -11.25
N LEU A 113 -11.29 9.61 -11.47
CA LEU A 113 -12.51 10.42 -11.68
C LEU A 113 -13.22 10.85 -10.38
N MET A 114 -12.80 10.34 -9.22
CA MET A 114 -13.47 10.61 -7.95
C MET A 114 -12.83 11.78 -7.19
N GLY A 115 -13.50 12.35 -6.18
CA GLY A 115 -12.87 13.31 -5.27
C GLY A 115 -11.78 12.66 -4.39
N LEU A 116 -10.90 13.48 -3.78
CA LEU A 116 -9.75 13.02 -2.98
C LEU A 116 -10.11 11.96 -1.93
N ARG A 117 -11.23 12.15 -1.20
CA ARG A 117 -11.70 11.20 -0.17
C ARG A 117 -11.90 9.79 -0.73
N MET A 118 -12.55 9.67 -1.88
CA MET A 118 -12.85 8.38 -2.48
C MET A 118 -11.60 7.75 -3.07
N GLU A 119 -10.72 8.54 -3.66
CA GLU A 119 -9.41 8.05 -4.09
C GLU A 119 -8.59 7.49 -2.93
N LEU A 120 -8.55 8.19 -1.78
CA LEU A 120 -7.87 7.70 -0.58
C LEU A 120 -8.52 6.45 0.02
N LEU A 121 -9.85 6.35 0.01
CA LEU A 121 -10.54 5.14 0.45
C LEU A 121 -10.18 3.94 -0.43
N VAL A 122 -10.10 4.13 -1.75
CA VAL A 122 -9.71 3.08 -2.70
C VAL A 122 -8.23 2.74 -2.55
N LEU A 123 -7.36 3.74 -2.41
CA LEU A 123 -5.93 3.55 -2.19
C LEU A 123 -5.68 2.76 -0.89
N MET A 124 -6.37 3.10 0.21
CA MET A 124 -6.27 2.38 1.48
C MET A 124 -6.62 0.88 1.36
N ILE A 125 -7.44 0.47 0.39
CA ILE A 125 -7.70 -0.96 0.13
C ILE A 125 -6.43 -1.64 -0.39
N ALA A 126 -5.73 -0.99 -1.33
CA ALA A 126 -4.48 -1.50 -1.88
C ALA A 126 -3.43 -1.61 -0.77
N GLU A 127 -3.21 -0.56 0.01
CA GLU A 127 -2.28 -0.50 1.16
C GLU A 127 -2.48 -1.67 2.15
N VAL A 128 -3.73 -1.91 2.56
CA VAL A 128 -4.07 -2.95 3.53
C VAL A 128 -3.86 -4.36 2.97
N VAL A 129 -4.11 -4.56 1.67
CA VAL A 129 -3.86 -5.82 0.96
C VAL A 129 -2.35 -6.02 0.78
N ALA A 130 -1.64 -4.99 0.34
CA ALA A 130 -0.19 -4.97 0.14
C ALA A 130 0.56 -5.32 1.43
N LEU A 131 0.20 -4.71 2.56
CA LEU A 131 0.78 -5.02 3.86
C LEU A 131 0.70 -6.51 4.21
N ARG A 132 -0.44 -7.17 3.92
CA ARG A 132 -0.58 -8.61 4.16
C ARG A 132 0.14 -9.46 3.11
N TYR A 133 0.15 -9.03 1.86
CA TYR A 133 0.85 -9.73 0.79
C TYR A 133 2.37 -9.69 0.98
N TYR A 134 2.97 -8.52 1.21
CA TYR A 134 4.41 -8.38 1.41
C TYR A 134 4.89 -9.04 2.71
N ARG A 135 4.05 -9.07 3.76
CA ARG A 135 4.34 -9.92 4.94
C ARG A 135 4.38 -11.40 4.57
N ALA A 136 3.40 -11.88 3.80
CA ALA A 136 3.41 -13.27 3.32
C ALA A 136 4.64 -13.57 2.47
N LEU A 137 5.02 -12.65 1.59
CA LEU A 137 6.18 -12.81 0.71
C LEU A 137 7.49 -12.82 1.49
N ARG A 138 7.66 -11.89 2.44
CA ARG A 138 8.85 -11.79 3.30
C ARG A 138 9.03 -13.03 4.17
N ASP A 139 7.95 -13.48 4.82
CA ASP A 139 8.01 -14.52 5.85
C ASP A 139 7.88 -15.94 5.26
N GLY A 140 7.34 -16.07 4.05
CA GLY A 140 6.99 -17.35 3.43
C GLY A 140 7.99 -17.87 2.39
N THR A 141 9.12 -17.20 2.19
CA THR A 141 10.18 -17.62 1.25
C THR A 141 11.52 -17.76 1.96
N ASP A 142 12.35 -18.68 1.48
CA ASP A 142 13.74 -18.84 1.90
C ASP A 142 14.72 -18.02 1.01
N ASP A 143 14.20 -17.35 -0.03
CA ASP A 143 15.01 -16.54 -0.95
C ASP A 143 15.38 -15.18 -0.33
N SER A 144 16.65 -15.03 0.07
CA SER A 144 17.11 -13.84 0.81
C SER A 144 16.90 -12.51 0.10
N LEU A 145 17.00 -12.46 -1.24
CA LEU A 145 16.77 -11.24 -2.01
C LEU A 145 15.28 -10.87 -1.99
N THR A 146 14.40 -11.85 -2.17
CA THR A 146 12.95 -11.67 -2.09
C THR A 146 12.53 -11.23 -0.69
N THR A 147 13.05 -11.87 0.36
CA THR A 147 12.79 -11.48 1.76
C THR A 147 13.21 -10.04 2.02
N GLU A 148 14.38 -9.61 1.54
CA GLU A 148 14.86 -8.24 1.70
C GLU A 148 13.99 -7.23 0.96
N VAL A 149 13.66 -7.49 -0.31
CA VAL A 149 12.80 -6.59 -1.12
C VAL A 149 11.42 -6.47 -0.50
N ALA A 150 10.78 -7.59 -0.17
CA ALA A 150 9.47 -7.59 0.47
C ALA A 150 9.50 -6.91 1.85
N GLY A 151 10.58 -7.08 2.61
CA GLY A 151 10.77 -6.43 3.91
C GLY A 151 10.90 -4.90 3.81
N ARG A 152 11.61 -4.40 2.80
CA ARG A 152 11.73 -2.95 2.54
C ARG A 152 10.37 -2.34 2.18
N ILE A 153 9.66 -2.94 1.23
CA ILE A 153 8.33 -2.49 0.80
C ILE A 153 7.36 -2.56 1.99
N LEU A 154 7.29 -3.69 2.68
CA LEU A 154 6.43 -3.85 3.87
C LEU A 154 6.65 -2.78 4.93
N SER A 155 7.90 -2.33 5.13
CA SER A 155 8.20 -1.25 6.07
C SER A 155 7.59 0.08 5.63
N ASP A 156 7.62 0.39 4.34
CA ASP A 156 7.01 1.58 3.75
C ASP A 156 5.48 1.53 3.93
N GLU A 157 4.83 0.41 3.60
CA GLU A 157 3.36 0.25 3.74
C GLU A 157 2.86 0.43 5.18
N GLN A 158 3.65 -0.01 6.16
CA GLN A 158 3.34 0.20 7.58
C GLN A 158 3.29 1.69 7.95
N ARG A 159 3.97 2.57 7.21
CA ARG A 159 3.91 4.04 7.38
C ARG A 159 2.79 4.67 6.56
N HIS A 160 2.48 4.13 5.39
CA HIS A 160 1.44 4.65 4.49
C HIS A 160 0.04 4.57 5.12
N VAL A 161 -0.29 3.44 5.74
CA VAL A 161 -1.59 3.23 6.41
C VAL A 161 -1.91 4.35 7.43
N PRO A 162 -1.09 4.63 8.46
CA PRO A 162 -1.40 5.69 9.41
C PRO A 162 -1.43 7.10 8.78
N PHE A 163 -0.58 7.37 7.78
CA PHE A 163 -0.62 8.62 7.02
C PHE A 163 -1.99 8.84 6.36
N HIS A 164 -2.50 7.82 5.67
CA HIS A 164 -3.80 7.90 5.02
C HIS A 164 -4.96 7.87 6.02
N CYS A 165 -4.84 7.16 7.16
CA CYS A 165 -5.83 7.20 8.23
C CYS A 165 -6.03 8.62 8.76
N GLU A 166 -4.95 9.37 9.02
CA GLU A 166 -5.02 10.75 9.50
C GLU A 166 -5.70 11.68 8.48
N ARG A 167 -5.36 11.54 7.20
CA ARG A 167 -6.01 12.32 6.14
C ARG A 167 -7.49 11.96 5.96
N LEU A 168 -7.82 10.67 6.00
CA LEU A 168 -9.20 10.19 5.89
C LEU A 168 -10.04 10.61 7.11
N HIS A 169 -9.44 10.65 8.31
CA HIS A 169 -10.09 11.17 9.50
C HIS A 169 -10.53 12.63 9.29
N ALA A 170 -9.60 13.50 8.89
CA ALA A 170 -9.90 14.90 8.58
C ALA A 170 -10.98 15.02 7.49
N SER A 171 -10.90 14.19 6.44
CA SER A 171 -11.88 14.21 5.35
C SER A 171 -13.26 13.71 5.78
N LEU A 172 -13.37 12.71 6.64
CA LEU A 172 -14.66 12.21 7.15
C LEU A 172 -15.25 13.12 8.22
N ALA A 173 -14.44 13.94 8.89
CA ALA A 173 -14.90 14.95 9.82
C ALA A 173 -15.81 16.00 9.14
N GLU A 174 -15.63 16.23 7.84
CA GLU A 174 -16.49 17.09 7.01
C GLU A 174 -17.90 16.50 6.78
N LEU A 175 -18.08 15.19 6.97
CA LEU A 175 -19.37 14.54 6.81
C LEU A 175 -20.20 14.57 8.11
N PRO A 176 -21.54 14.53 8.00
CA PRO A 176 -22.41 14.35 9.16
C PRO A 176 -22.01 13.12 9.99
N HIS A 177 -22.06 13.22 11.32
CA HIS A 177 -21.64 12.12 12.20
C HIS A 177 -22.34 10.77 11.89
N ALA A 178 -23.61 10.83 11.51
CA ALA A 178 -24.41 9.66 11.16
C ALA A 178 -23.91 8.90 9.92
N THR A 179 -23.21 9.57 8.99
CA THR A 179 -22.77 8.95 7.73
C THR A 179 -21.37 8.36 7.79
N ARG A 180 -20.55 8.73 8.79
CA ARG A 180 -19.15 8.26 8.91
C ARG A 180 -19.04 6.74 9.06
N ARG A 181 -19.84 6.15 9.96
CA ARG A 181 -19.87 4.69 10.17
C ARG A 181 -20.40 3.92 8.96
N PRO A 182 -21.52 4.32 8.32
CA PRO A 182 -21.95 3.71 7.05
C PRO A 182 -20.89 3.72 5.95
N VAL A 183 -20.19 4.86 5.76
CA VAL A 183 -19.10 4.96 4.77
C VAL A 183 -17.99 3.95 5.06
N MET A 184 -17.55 3.86 6.32
CA MET A 184 -16.52 2.90 6.70
C MET A 184 -17.00 1.44 6.63
N ALA A 185 -18.29 1.18 6.89
CA ALA A 185 -18.87 -0.15 6.70
C ALA A 185 -18.86 -0.56 5.21
N LEU A 186 -19.27 0.35 4.32
CA LEU A 186 -19.23 0.13 2.87
C LEU A 186 -17.79 -0.10 2.39
N TRP A 187 -16.83 0.69 2.88
CA TRP A 187 -15.42 0.50 2.59
C TRP A 187 -14.92 -0.89 3.01
N ARG A 188 -15.28 -1.37 4.22
CA ARG A 188 -14.93 -2.73 4.67
C ARG A 188 -15.55 -3.83 3.81
N LEU A 189 -16.78 -3.64 3.33
CA LEU A 189 -17.41 -4.59 2.40
C LEU A 189 -16.66 -4.65 1.06
N LEU A 190 -16.23 -3.49 0.54
CA LEU A 190 -15.43 -3.44 -0.67
C LEU A 190 -14.06 -4.09 -0.46
N LEU A 191 -13.39 -3.82 0.67
CA LEU A 191 -12.14 -4.48 1.04
C LEU A 191 -12.29 -6.00 1.11
N LEU A 192 -13.39 -6.51 1.69
CA LEU A 192 -13.68 -7.94 1.72
C LEU A 192 -13.80 -8.52 0.30
N ALA A 193 -14.55 -7.85 -0.58
CA ALA A 193 -14.72 -8.29 -1.96
C ALA A 193 -13.37 -8.34 -2.70
N VAL A 194 -12.56 -7.28 -2.60
CA VAL A 194 -11.21 -7.23 -3.21
C VAL A 194 -10.31 -8.32 -2.62
N SER A 195 -10.33 -8.50 -1.30
CA SER A 195 -9.50 -9.52 -0.63
C SER A 195 -9.85 -10.94 -1.07
N LEU A 196 -11.15 -11.23 -1.31
CA LEU A 196 -11.60 -12.50 -1.84
C LEU A 196 -11.09 -12.73 -3.27
N VAL A 197 -11.14 -11.70 -4.13
CA VAL A 197 -10.60 -11.76 -5.50
C VAL A 197 -9.10 -12.02 -5.46
N VAL A 198 -8.35 -11.25 -4.65
CA VAL A 198 -6.90 -11.42 -4.49
C VAL A 198 -6.57 -12.81 -3.97
N ALA A 199 -7.27 -13.30 -2.95
CA ALA A 199 -7.04 -14.64 -2.40
C ALA A 199 -7.36 -15.75 -3.43
N ALA A 200 -8.35 -15.56 -4.29
CA ALA A 200 -8.65 -16.49 -5.36
C ALA A 200 -7.52 -16.53 -6.40
N ASP A 201 -7.13 -15.37 -6.94
CA ASP A 201 -6.13 -15.21 -8.00
C ASP A 201 -4.71 -15.60 -7.52
N HIS A 202 -4.33 -15.18 -6.30
CA HIS A 202 -3.01 -15.44 -5.71
C HIS A 202 -2.97 -16.72 -4.87
N GLY A 203 -4.04 -17.50 -4.83
CA GLY A 203 -4.14 -18.69 -3.98
C GLY A 203 -3.00 -19.71 -4.10
N PRO A 204 -2.52 -20.05 -5.31
CA PRO A 204 -1.36 -20.93 -5.47
C PRO A 204 -0.08 -20.31 -4.92
N ALA A 205 0.13 -18.99 -5.09
CA ALA A 205 1.27 -18.27 -4.55
C ALA A 205 1.23 -18.24 -3.01
N LEU A 206 0.11 -17.83 -2.44
CA LEU A 206 -0.11 -17.77 -0.98
C LEU A 206 0.15 -19.13 -0.32
N ARG A 207 -0.32 -20.22 -0.94
CA ARG A 207 -0.07 -21.57 -0.43
C ARG A 207 1.42 -21.92 -0.40
N ARG A 208 2.19 -21.50 -1.41
CA ARG A 208 3.65 -21.67 -1.43
C ARG A 208 4.35 -20.85 -0.36
N LEU A 209 3.78 -19.69 -0.02
CA LEU A 209 4.21 -18.83 1.08
C LEU A 209 3.66 -19.27 2.46
N GLY A 210 3.06 -20.47 2.57
CA GLY A 210 2.55 -21.02 3.82
C GLY A 210 1.21 -20.44 4.30
N ILE A 211 0.53 -19.63 3.50
CA ILE A 211 -0.74 -18.97 3.88
C ILE A 211 -1.93 -19.54 3.09
N GLY A 212 -2.96 -19.97 3.82
CA GLY A 212 -4.23 -20.35 3.22
C GLY A 212 -5.05 -19.14 2.75
N ARG A 213 -5.82 -19.28 1.65
CA ARG A 213 -6.68 -18.21 1.10
C ARG A 213 -7.58 -17.56 2.16
N LEU A 214 -8.27 -18.38 2.95
CA LEU A 214 -9.17 -17.88 4.00
C LEU A 214 -8.39 -17.15 5.10
N ARG A 215 -7.20 -17.65 5.45
CA ARG A 215 -6.34 -17.00 6.45
C ARG A 215 -5.91 -15.61 5.99
N PHE A 216 -5.51 -15.48 4.72
CA PHE A 216 -5.18 -14.18 4.11
C PHE A 216 -6.35 -13.18 4.24
N VAL A 217 -7.56 -13.59 3.86
CA VAL A 217 -8.75 -12.73 3.96
C VAL A 217 -9.04 -12.35 5.43
N VAL A 218 -8.94 -13.30 6.35
CA VAL A 218 -9.15 -13.04 7.79
C VAL A 218 -8.12 -12.05 8.34
N ASP A 219 -6.85 -12.17 7.93
CA ASP A 219 -5.78 -11.28 8.38
C ASP A 219 -5.96 -9.85 7.82
N VAL A 220 -6.40 -9.72 6.56
CA VAL A 220 -6.78 -8.43 5.96
C VAL A 220 -7.98 -7.82 6.70
N MET A 221 -9.05 -8.59 6.91
CA MET A 221 -10.24 -8.08 7.58
C MET A 221 -10.02 -7.78 9.06
N THR A 222 -9.07 -8.46 9.70
CA THR A 222 -8.63 -8.15 11.06
C THR A 222 -7.93 -6.79 11.11
N LEU A 223 -7.00 -6.54 10.18
CA LEU A 223 -6.33 -5.23 10.05
C LEU A 223 -7.32 -4.10 9.79
N SER A 224 -8.36 -4.36 8.99
CA SER A 224 -9.40 -3.36 8.69
C SER A 224 -10.09 -2.79 9.94
N ARG A 225 -10.13 -3.54 11.06
CA ARG A 225 -10.72 -3.06 12.31
C ARG A 225 -9.91 -1.91 12.91
N GLU A 226 -8.58 -2.04 12.87
CA GLU A 226 -7.65 -1.00 13.35
C GLU A 226 -7.76 0.24 12.45
N VAL A 227 -7.72 0.07 11.14
CA VAL A 227 -7.89 1.16 10.16
C VAL A 227 -9.22 1.90 10.38
N VAL A 228 -10.33 1.19 10.52
CA VAL A 228 -11.63 1.83 10.78
C VAL A 228 -11.65 2.56 12.13
N SER A 229 -10.98 2.02 13.14
CA SER A 229 -10.84 2.69 14.43
C SER A 229 -10.05 4.00 14.28
N ASP A 230 -8.89 3.96 13.62
CA ASP A 230 -7.99 5.12 13.45
C ASP A 230 -8.60 6.22 12.58
N VAL A 231 -9.40 5.82 11.59
CA VAL A 231 -10.13 6.77 10.73
C VAL A 231 -11.30 7.42 11.49
N LEU A 232 -12.02 6.69 12.35
CA LEU A 232 -13.17 7.23 13.07
C LEU A 232 -12.80 7.97 14.35
N VAL A 233 -11.72 7.58 15.02
CA VAL A 233 -11.25 8.14 16.29
C VAL A 233 -9.82 8.62 16.10
N PRO A 234 -9.52 9.92 16.30
CA PRO A 234 -8.17 10.42 16.12
C PRO A 234 -7.23 9.78 17.14
N ARG A 235 -6.12 9.19 16.66
CA ARG A 235 -5.04 8.70 17.49
C ARG A 235 -3.76 9.46 17.15
N PRO A 236 -3.43 10.53 17.89
CA PRO A 236 -2.26 11.35 17.57
C PRO A 236 -0.93 10.59 17.67
N ASP A 237 -0.84 9.48 18.43
CA ASP A 237 0.44 8.84 18.78
C ASP A 237 0.48 7.29 18.63
N ALA A 238 -0.45 6.64 17.92
CA ALA A 238 -0.63 5.18 18.06
C ALA A 238 0.37 4.26 17.32
N TRP A 239 1.41 4.77 16.68
CA TRP A 239 2.41 3.94 15.99
C TRP A 239 3.83 4.12 16.52
N THR A 240 4.00 3.80 17.81
CA THR A 240 5.28 3.35 18.37
C THR A 240 5.24 1.83 18.53
N GLY A 241 5.76 1.10 17.54
CA GLY A 241 6.13 -0.31 17.69
C GLY A 241 5.02 -1.33 17.39
N ALA A 242 5.11 -1.94 16.21
CA ALA A 242 4.72 -3.32 16.02
C ALA A 242 5.92 -4.04 15.41
N SER A 243 6.71 -4.65 16.31
CA SER A 243 7.78 -5.60 15.99
C SER A 243 7.24 -6.82 15.24
#